data_AF-A0A1S3DTM1-F1
#
_entry.id   AF-A0A1S3DTM1-F1
#
_cell.length_a   1.000
_cell.length_b   1.000
_cell.length_c   1.000
_cell.angle_alpha   90.00
_cell.angle_beta   90.00
_cell.angle_gamma   90.00
#
_symmetry.space_group_name_H-M   'P 1'
#
loop_
_entity.id
_entity.type
_entity.pdbx_description
1 polymer ?
#
loop_
_entity_poly.entity_id
_entity_poly.type
_entity_poly.pdbx_seq_one_letter_code
_entity_poly.pdbx_strand_id
1 'polypeptide(L)'
;MSLYVCNTFWYVYYTNRELIYPKMIEKLVPAWYNHTMHTLPVLIVFLHLILVEPESSPLPMKTSLFIQTVFHVGYMFLTFHDRYMKGVWLYKFLGYYAETWTRTLLAPILLTFVIPYIYVWIAYRINDELRPTVTKAKRKTTGKVSAKIKNKKQ
;
A
#
# COMPACT_ATOMS: atom_id res chain seq x y z
N MET A 1 -0.85 1.47 1.66
CA MET A 1 -0.57 0.04 1.89
C MET A 1 -0.59 -0.81 0.61
N SER A 2 -1.62 -0.76 -0.22
CA SER A 2 -1.75 -1.65 -1.40
C SER A 2 -0.56 -1.61 -2.37
N LEU A 3 -0.09 -0.41 -2.73
CA LEU A 3 1.11 -0.24 -3.58
C LEU A 3 2.37 -0.82 -2.95
N TYR A 4 2.56 -0.61 -1.65
CA TYR A 4 3.71 -1.14 -0.92
C TYR A 4 3.74 -2.67 -0.95
N VAL A 5 2.62 -3.33 -0.62
CA VAL A 5 2.53 -4.80 -0.62
C VAL A 5 2.73 -5.37 -2.02
N CYS A 6 2.08 -4.77 -3.04
CA CYS A 6 2.22 -5.17 -4.44
C CYS A 6 3.67 -5.07 -4.92
N ASN A 7 4.34 -3.93 -4.68
CA ASN A 7 5.71 -3.72 -5.13
C ASN A 7 6.70 -4.63 -4.42
N THR A 8 6.56 -4.81 -3.10
CA THR A 8 7.41 -5.75 -2.35
C THR A 8 7.22 -7.18 -2.85
N PHE A 9 5.97 -7.61 -3.08
CA PHE A 9 5.69 -8.95 -3.61
C PHE A 9 6.38 -9.16 -4.98
N TRP A 10 6.13 -8.29 -5.94
CA TRP A 10 6.68 -8.45 -7.29
C TRP A 10 8.19 -8.29 -7.33
N TYR A 11 8.77 -7.41 -6.52
CA TYR A 11 10.22 -7.31 -6.37
C TYR A 11 10.84 -8.63 -5.93
N VAL A 12 10.29 -9.26 -4.88
CA VAL A 12 10.77 -10.56 -4.40
C VAL A 12 10.47 -11.66 -5.42
N TYR A 13 9.32 -11.61 -6.10
CA TYR A 13 8.95 -12.55 -7.15
C TYR A 13 9.97 -12.58 -8.29
N TYR A 14 10.39 -11.42 -8.78
CA TYR A 14 11.35 -11.31 -9.89
C TYR A 14 12.79 -11.60 -9.46
N THR A 15 13.17 -11.28 -8.24
CA THR A 15 14.54 -11.51 -7.75
C THR A 15 14.76 -12.95 -7.31
N ASN A 16 13.85 -13.51 -6.52
CA ASN A 16 13.88 -14.91 -6.12
C ASN A 16 12.48 -15.40 -5.72
N ARG A 17 11.75 -15.89 -6.73
CA ARG A 17 10.38 -16.41 -6.62
C ARG A 17 10.22 -17.50 -5.55
N GLU A 18 11.21 -18.37 -5.35
CA GLU A 18 11.11 -19.51 -4.41
C GLU A 18 10.95 -19.06 -2.94
N LEU A 19 11.27 -17.81 -2.62
CA LEU A 19 11.11 -17.24 -1.28
C LEU A 19 9.65 -16.97 -0.90
N ILE A 20 8.78 -16.75 -1.88
CA ILE A 20 7.37 -16.36 -1.65
C ILE A 20 6.37 -17.26 -2.38
N TYR A 21 6.74 -17.83 -3.53
CA TYR A 21 5.87 -18.61 -4.39
C TYR A 21 6.63 -19.78 -5.05
N PRO A 22 7.04 -20.78 -4.25
CA PRO A 22 7.73 -21.97 -4.73
C PRO A 22 6.85 -22.85 -5.62
N LYS A 23 7.46 -23.67 -6.47
CA LYS A 23 6.76 -24.58 -7.42
C LYS A 23 5.72 -25.50 -6.77
N MET A 24 5.89 -25.85 -5.50
CA MET A 24 4.91 -26.66 -4.77
C MET A 24 3.60 -25.91 -4.54
N ILE A 25 3.67 -24.61 -4.21
CA ILE A 25 2.49 -23.78 -3.97
C ILE A 25 1.77 -23.48 -5.28
N GLU A 26 2.49 -23.36 -6.40
CA GLU A 26 1.88 -23.14 -7.72
C GLU A 26 0.90 -24.25 -8.15
N LYS A 27 1.11 -25.49 -7.67
CA LYS A 27 0.17 -26.58 -7.90
C LYS A 27 -1.17 -26.39 -7.18
N LEU A 28 -1.15 -25.69 -6.05
CA LEU A 28 -2.34 -25.41 -5.22
C LEU A 28 -2.98 -24.07 -5.59
N VAL A 29 -2.16 -23.07 -5.85
CA VAL A 29 -2.55 -21.69 -6.14
C VAL A 29 -2.03 -21.36 -7.53
N PRO A 30 -2.87 -21.42 -8.58
CA PRO A 30 -2.43 -21.15 -9.94
C PRO A 30 -1.87 -19.73 -10.11
N ALA A 31 -0.97 -19.57 -11.09
CA ALA A 31 -0.28 -18.30 -11.33
C ALA A 31 -1.24 -17.11 -11.60
N TRP A 32 -2.35 -17.35 -12.30
CA TRP A 32 -3.36 -16.29 -12.54
C TRP A 32 -4.00 -15.80 -11.25
N TYR A 33 -4.32 -16.73 -10.33
CA TYR A 33 -4.92 -16.38 -9.05
C TYR A 33 -3.92 -15.63 -8.18
N ASN A 34 -2.69 -16.12 -8.10
CA ASN A 34 -1.60 -15.43 -7.42
C ASN A 34 -1.40 -14.00 -7.96
N HIS A 35 -1.38 -13.83 -9.29
CA HIS A 35 -1.26 -12.51 -9.91
C HIS A 35 -2.44 -11.60 -9.53
N THR A 36 -3.68 -12.11 -9.58
CA THR A 36 -4.87 -11.34 -9.18
C THR A 36 -4.80 -10.90 -7.72
N MET A 37 -4.42 -11.78 -6.80
CA MET A 37 -4.31 -11.46 -5.37
C MET A 37 -3.32 -10.33 -5.07
N HIS A 38 -2.28 -10.17 -5.89
CA HIS A 38 -1.22 -9.18 -5.66
C HIS A 38 -1.32 -7.91 -6.50
N THR A 39 -2.04 -7.92 -7.63
CA THR A 39 -2.20 -6.75 -8.52
C THR A 39 -3.60 -6.14 -8.45
N LEU A 40 -4.65 -6.94 -8.27
CA LEU A 40 -6.03 -6.47 -8.28
C LEU A 40 -6.34 -5.44 -7.17
N PRO A 41 -5.84 -5.55 -5.92
CA PRO A 41 -6.10 -4.55 -4.89
C PRO A 41 -5.62 -3.15 -5.27
N VAL A 42 -4.50 -3.05 -5.97
CA VAL A 42 -3.97 -1.77 -6.47
C VAL A 42 -4.89 -1.21 -7.54
N LEU A 43 -5.32 -2.03 -8.50
CA LEU A 43 -6.24 -1.63 -9.55
C LEU A 43 -7.58 -1.12 -8.97
N ILE A 44 -8.17 -1.85 -8.01
CA ILE A 44 -9.42 -1.46 -7.36
C ILE A 44 -9.28 -0.10 -6.66
N VAL A 45 -8.17 0.10 -5.92
CA VAL A 45 -7.92 1.39 -5.26
C VAL A 45 -7.77 2.52 -6.28
N PHE A 46 -7.06 2.31 -7.38
CA PHE A 46 -6.94 3.33 -8.44
C PHE A 46 -8.29 3.64 -9.11
N LEU A 47 -9.06 2.61 -9.46
CA LEU A 47 -10.40 2.79 -10.02
C LEU A 47 -11.30 3.54 -9.04
N HIS A 48 -11.25 3.21 -7.75
CA HIS A 48 -11.99 3.92 -6.72
C HIS A 48 -11.58 5.40 -6.66
N LEU A 49 -10.28 5.71 -6.67
CA LEU A 49 -9.78 7.08 -6.67
C LEU A 49 -10.18 7.90 -7.91
N ILE A 50 -10.36 7.24 -9.06
CA ILE A 50 -10.75 7.90 -10.33
C ILE A 50 -12.27 8.05 -10.43
N LEU A 51 -13.02 7.00 -10.07
CA LEU A 51 -14.45 6.87 -10.34
C LEU A 51 -15.32 7.39 -9.18
N VAL A 52 -14.85 7.25 -7.95
CA VAL A 52 -15.62 7.66 -6.76
C VAL A 52 -15.17 9.05 -6.36
N GLU A 53 -16.13 9.97 -6.25
CA GLU A 53 -15.82 11.30 -5.73
C GLU A 53 -15.27 11.16 -4.31
N PRO A 54 -14.15 11.84 -3.96
CA PRO A 54 -13.68 11.86 -2.58
C PRO A 54 -14.71 12.62 -1.74
N GLU A 55 -15.61 11.88 -1.11
CA GLU A 55 -16.68 12.41 -0.26
C GLU A 55 -16.10 13.02 1.03
N SER A 56 -14.91 12.56 1.44
CA SER A 56 -14.15 13.05 2.58
C SER A 56 -12.70 13.37 2.20
N SER A 57 -12.14 14.44 2.79
CA SER A 57 -10.68 14.63 2.80
C SER A 57 -10.00 13.41 3.43
N PRO A 58 -8.79 13.03 2.97
CA PRO A 58 -8.01 12.02 3.67
C PRO A 58 -7.85 12.43 5.14
N LEU A 59 -7.70 11.42 6.02
CA LEU A 59 -7.36 11.66 7.43
C LEU A 59 -6.15 12.60 7.52
N PRO A 60 -5.92 13.27 8.66
CA PRO A 60 -4.67 13.99 8.85
C PRO A 60 -3.47 13.05 8.69
N MET A 61 -2.38 13.52 8.08
CA MET A 61 -1.17 12.72 7.88
C MET A 61 -0.66 12.11 9.18
N LYS A 62 -0.71 12.87 10.28
CA LYS A 62 -0.33 12.39 11.63
C LYS A 62 -1.16 11.18 12.07
N THR A 63 -2.47 11.21 11.84
CA THR A 63 -3.38 10.09 12.18
C THR A 63 -3.10 8.88 11.30
N SER A 64 -2.90 9.07 10.00
CA SER A 64 -2.54 7.98 9.09
C SER A 64 -1.23 7.32 9.46
N LEU A 65 -0.21 8.13 9.78
CA LEU A 65 1.07 7.63 10.27
C LEU A 65 0.90 6.88 11.59
N PHE A 66 0.15 7.41 12.55
CA PHE A 66 -0.09 6.74 13.84
C PHE A 66 -0.73 5.35 13.66
N ILE A 67 -1.83 5.25 12.91
CA ILE A 67 -2.50 3.96 12.64
C ILE A 67 -1.52 2.98 11.99
N GLN A 68 -0.74 3.48 11.02
CA GLN A 68 0.28 2.71 10.34
C GLN A 68 1.40 2.25 11.28
N THR A 69 1.88 3.11 12.18
CA THR A 69 2.91 2.75 13.16
C THR A 69 2.41 1.65 14.09
N VAL A 70 1.20 1.77 14.62
CA VAL A 70 0.62 0.76 15.53
C VAL A 70 0.54 -0.60 14.84
N PHE A 71 0.04 -0.64 13.60
CA PHE A 71 -0.03 -1.87 12.82
C PHE A 71 1.36 -2.50 12.62
N HIS A 72 2.34 -1.69 12.21
CA HIS A 72 3.70 -2.17 11.92
C HIS A 72 4.49 -2.57 13.17
N VAL A 73 4.27 -1.91 14.32
CA VAL A 73 4.85 -2.33 15.61
C VAL A 73 4.32 -3.70 16.01
N GLY A 74 3.00 -3.91 15.91
CA GLY A 74 2.41 -5.22 16.19
C GLY A 74 2.96 -6.31 15.27
N TYR A 75 3.06 -6.02 13.97
CA TYR A 75 3.64 -6.95 13.00
C TYR A 75 5.13 -7.24 13.27
N MET A 76 5.91 -6.21 13.58
CA MET A 76 7.32 -6.36 13.93
C MET A 76 7.50 -7.25 15.17
N PHE A 77 6.70 -7.01 16.21
CA PHE A 77 6.68 -7.85 17.39
C PHE A 77 6.45 -9.32 17.03
N LEU A 78 5.43 -9.64 16.21
CA LEU A 78 5.16 -11.02 15.78
C LEU A 78 6.34 -11.62 15.01
N THR A 79 6.97 -10.86 14.10
CA THR A 79 8.11 -11.36 13.33
C THR A 79 9.32 -11.70 14.21
N PHE A 80 9.64 -10.85 15.19
CA PHE A 80 10.75 -11.10 16.11
C PHE A 80 10.41 -12.17 17.14
N HIS A 81 9.16 -12.22 17.62
CA HIS A 81 8.68 -13.28 18.49
C HIS A 81 8.89 -14.66 17.86
N ASP A 82 8.46 -14.86 16.61
CA ASP A 82 8.64 -16.14 15.92
C ASP A 82 10.12 -16.45 15.64
N ARG A 83 10.92 -15.42 15.34
CA ARG A 83 12.37 -15.56 15.16
C ARG A 83 13.08 -15.98 16.44
N TYR A 84 12.62 -15.50 17.60
CA TYR A 84 13.15 -15.83 18.91
C TYR A 84 12.73 -17.25 19.33
N MET A 85 11.44 -17.58 19.22
CA MET A 85 10.89 -18.85 19.69
C MET A 85 11.25 -20.04 18.81
N LYS A 86 11.21 -19.88 17.49
CA LYS A 86 11.35 -20.98 16.52
C LYS A 86 12.66 -20.93 15.74
N GLY A 87 13.44 -19.86 15.88
CA GLY A 87 14.65 -19.65 15.09
C GLY A 87 14.41 -19.34 13.60
N VAL A 88 13.16 -19.27 13.15
CA VAL A 88 12.78 -19.06 11.75
C VAL A 88 12.13 -17.69 11.55
N TRP A 89 12.32 -17.13 10.38
CA TRP A 89 11.63 -15.91 9.98
C TRP A 89 10.20 -16.23 9.54
N LEU A 90 9.26 -15.35 9.88
CA LEU A 90 7.87 -15.45 9.43
C LEU A 90 7.76 -15.53 7.91
N TYR A 91 8.68 -14.85 7.20
CA TYR A 91 8.82 -14.93 5.76
C TYR A 91 10.23 -15.36 5.37
N LYS A 92 10.35 -16.32 4.45
CA LYS A 92 11.66 -16.81 3.97
C LYS A 92 12.51 -15.69 3.37
N PHE A 93 11.90 -14.76 2.64
CA PHE A 93 12.64 -13.63 2.06
C PHE A 93 13.25 -12.71 3.13
N LEU A 94 12.61 -12.54 4.29
CA LEU A 94 13.22 -11.78 5.40
C LEU A 94 14.52 -12.46 5.82
N GLY A 95 14.52 -13.77 6.01
CA GLY A 95 15.74 -14.52 6.33
C GLY A 95 16.82 -14.42 5.27
N TYR A 96 16.44 -14.47 4.00
CA TYR A 96 17.36 -14.33 2.87
C TYR A 96 18.06 -12.96 2.81
N TYR A 97 17.35 -11.87 3.10
CA TYR A 97 17.97 -10.53 3.12
C TYR A 97 18.61 -10.17 4.48
N ALA A 98 18.30 -10.92 5.53
CA ALA A 98 18.70 -10.65 6.92
C ALA A 98 19.77 -11.61 7.47
N GLU A 99 20.65 -12.14 6.62
CA GLU A 99 21.61 -13.19 7.01
C GLU A 99 22.61 -12.76 8.10
N THR A 100 23.01 -11.49 8.13
CA THR A 100 23.91 -10.93 9.15
C THR A 100 23.11 -10.33 10.31
N TRP A 101 23.66 -10.34 11.53
CA TRP A 101 23.02 -9.73 12.72
C TRP A 101 22.65 -8.25 12.51
N THR A 102 23.48 -7.48 11.81
CA THR A 102 23.18 -6.09 11.44
C THR A 102 21.97 -6.00 10.50
N ARG A 103 21.91 -6.87 9.48
CA ARG A 103 20.81 -6.93 8.51
C ARG A 103 19.52 -7.47 9.14
N THR A 104 19.62 -8.34 10.14
CA THR A 104 18.51 -8.82 10.99
C THR A 104 17.79 -7.69 11.72
N LEU A 105 18.48 -6.61 12.07
CA LEU A 105 17.84 -5.43 12.66
C LEU A 105 17.43 -4.43 11.57
N LEU A 106 18.33 -4.12 10.64
CA LEU A 106 18.11 -3.06 9.65
C LEU A 106 17.04 -3.41 8.61
N ALA A 107 17.04 -4.63 8.06
CA ALA A 107 16.13 -4.97 6.97
C ALA A 107 14.65 -4.97 7.41
N PRO A 108 14.27 -5.57 8.57
CA PRO A 108 12.90 -5.46 9.06
C PRO A 108 12.50 -4.02 9.38
N ILE A 109 13.40 -3.20 9.94
CA ILE A 109 13.11 -1.78 10.23
C ILE A 109 12.88 -0.99 8.93
N LEU A 110 13.73 -1.16 7.93
CA LEU A 110 13.60 -0.51 6.64
C LEU A 110 12.27 -0.89 5.95
N LEU A 111 11.96 -2.18 5.95
CA LEU A 111 10.76 -2.70 5.31
C LEU A 111 9.48 -2.30 6.05
N THR A 112 9.53 -2.24 7.38
CA THR A 112 8.33 -2.05 8.22
C THR A 112 8.05 -0.58 8.54
N PHE A 113 9.08 0.26 8.62
CA PHE A 113 8.92 1.68 8.95
C PHE A 113 9.32 2.59 7.80
N VAL A 114 10.57 2.51 7.32
CA VAL A 114 11.10 3.52 6.39
C VAL A 114 10.35 3.51 5.06
N ILE A 115 10.26 2.36 4.40
CA ILE A 115 9.62 2.25 3.09
C ILE A 115 8.12 2.62 3.17
N PRO A 116 7.31 2.06 4.09
CA PRO A 116 5.90 2.42 4.21
C PRO A 116 5.67 3.90 4.53
N TYR A 117 6.56 4.55 5.30
CA TYR A 117 6.46 5.98 5.58
C TYR A 117 6.70 6.81 4.34
N ILE A 118 7.65 6.42 3.48
CA ILE A 118 7.88 7.05 2.18
C ILE A 118 6.60 6.97 1.32
N TYR A 119 5.94 5.81 1.26
CA TYR A 119 4.68 5.68 0.51
C TYR A 119 3.59 6.63 1.02
N VAL A 120 3.43 6.75 2.35
CA VAL A 120 2.47 7.71 2.92
C VAL A 120 2.85 9.14 2.55
N TRP A 121 4.11 9.51 2.73
CA TRP A 121 4.60 10.84 2.41
C TRP A 121 4.36 11.20 0.93
N ILE A 122 4.71 10.31 0.00
CA ILE A 122 4.45 10.49 -1.43
C ILE A 122 2.94 10.64 -1.68
N ALA A 123 2.11 9.81 -1.05
CA ALA A 123 0.66 9.89 -1.22
C ALA A 123 0.08 11.24 -0.76
N TYR A 124 0.52 11.77 0.38
CA TYR A 124 0.10 13.11 0.84
C TYR A 124 0.62 14.22 -0.07
N ARG A 125 1.87 14.13 -0.54
CA ARG A 125 2.42 15.10 -1.50
C ARG A 125 1.61 15.16 -2.79
N ILE A 126 1.33 14.02 -3.40
CA ILE A 126 0.51 13.91 -4.61
C ILE A 126 -0.90 14.47 -4.34
N ASN A 127 -1.51 14.10 -3.20
CA ASN A 127 -2.83 14.59 -2.84
C ASN A 127 -2.86 16.11 -2.67
N ASP A 128 -1.88 16.70 -2.01
CA ASP A 128 -1.82 18.15 -1.76
C ASP A 128 -1.62 18.95 -3.05
N GLU A 129 -0.90 18.40 -4.03
CA GLU A 129 -0.72 19.01 -5.36
C GLU A 129 -1.97 18.89 -6.25
N LEU A 130 -2.64 17.73 -6.24
CA LEU A 130 -3.79 17.47 -7.10
C LEU A 130 -5.10 18.08 -6.56
N ARG A 131 -5.26 18.16 -5.24
CA ARG A 131 -6.52 18.57 -4.59
C ARG A 131 -7.00 19.97 -4.97
N PRO A 132 -6.16 21.02 -5.04
CA PRO A 132 -6.60 22.35 -5.47
C PRO A 132 -7.16 22.36 -6.89
N THR A 133 -6.48 21.65 -7.81
CA THR A 133 -6.86 21.54 -9.22
C THR A 133 -8.21 20.84 -9.39
N VAL A 134 -8.38 19.69 -8.72
CA VAL A 134 -9.63 18.92 -8.72
C VAL A 134 -10.76 19.74 -8.10
N THR A 135 -10.52 20.42 -6.97
CA THR A 135 -11.54 21.24 -6.29
C THR A 135 -12.00 22.41 -7.15
N LYS A 136 -11.07 23.08 -7.85
CA LYS A 136 -11.38 24.19 -8.76
C LYS A 136 -12.19 23.72 -9.98
N ALA A 137 -11.79 22.60 -10.60
CA ALA A 137 -12.52 21.98 -11.70
C ALA A 137 -13.96 21.61 -11.27
N LYS A 138 -14.11 21.00 -10.09
CA LYS A 138 -15.41 20.64 -9.51
C LYS A 138 -16.32 21.86 -9.32
N ARG A 139 -15.83 22.91 -8.65
CA ARG A 139 -16.60 24.16 -8.44
C ARG A 139 -17.10 24.75 -9.77
N LYS A 140 -16.27 24.74 -10.82
CA LYS A 140 -16.64 25.24 -12.16
C LYS A 140 -17.75 24.40 -12.79
N THR A 141 -17.67 23.07 -12.70
CA THR A 141 -18.69 22.17 -13.26
C THR A 141 -20.01 22.27 -12.51
N THR A 142 -20.00 22.22 -11.18
CA THR A 142 -21.22 22.36 -10.35
C THR A 142 -21.88 23.73 -10.54
N GLY A 143 -21.10 24.81 -10.63
CA GLY A 143 -21.61 26.15 -10.92
C GLY A 143 -22.30 26.24 -12.28
N LYS A 144 -21.72 25.64 -13.33
CA LYS A 144 -22.33 25.58 -14.67
C LYS A 144 -23.63 24.77 -14.69
N VAL A 145 -23.68 23.63 -14.01
CA VAL A 145 -24.88 22.79 -13.93
C VAL A 145 -26.00 23.52 -13.19
N SER A 146 -25.69 24.14 -12.04
CA SER A 146 -26.67 24.92 -11.25
C SER A 146 -27.22 26.13 -12.02
N ALA A 147 -26.37 26.85 -12.76
CA ALA A 147 -26.79 27.95 -13.62
C ALA A 147 -27.70 27.48 -14.77
N LYS A 148 -27.38 26.35 -15.41
CA LYS A 148 -28.20 25.76 -16.48
C LYS A 148 -29.58 25.29 -15.97
N ILE A 149 -29.65 24.78 -14.75
CA ILE A 149 -30.92 24.37 -14.11
C ILE A 149 -31.78 25.59 -13.78
N LYS A 150 -31.19 26.68 -13.27
CA LYS A 150 -31.91 27.94 -13.00
C LYS A 150 -32.51 28.54 -14.28
N ASN A 151 -31.74 28.62 -15.37
CA ASN A 151 -32.22 29.15 -16.65
C ASN A 151 -33.30 28.29 -17.33
N LYS A 152 -33.46 27.02 -16.95
CA LYS A 152 -34.52 26.14 -17.48
C LYS A 152 -35.84 26.23 -16.70
N LYS A 153 -35.84 26.93 -15.56
CA LYS A 153 -37.01 27.11 -14.68
C LYS A 153 -37.62 28.51 -14.78
N GLN A 154 -36.97 29.44 -15.49
CA GLN A 154 -37.55 30.71 -15.96
C GLN A 154 -38.09 30.51 -17.37
#